data_AF-A0A3L7P654-F1
#
_entry.id   AF-A0A3L7P654-F1
#
_cell.length_a   1.000
_cell.length_b   1.000
_cell.length_c   1.000
_cell.angle_alpha   90.00
_cell.angle_beta   90.00
_cell.angle_gamma   90.00
#
_symmetry.space_group_name_H-M   'P 1'
#
loop_
_entity.id
_entity.type
_entity.pdbx_description
1 polymer ?
#
loop_
_entity_poly.entity_id
_entity_poly.type
_entity_poly.pdbx_seq_one_letter_code
_entity_poly.pdbx_strand_id
1 'polypeptide(L)'
;MIAVGGKCGDFAGVNMIAGSVFVFGEPGIRCGAGMKRGTVGLLGATSPDILPSFRYACTYQPTFLRVYLKTLAQLGFPVPAGAMNATYRRYCGDFLELGKGELLTLA
;
A
#
# COMPACT_ATOMS: atom_id res chain seq x y z
N MET A 1 10.08 -4.74 5.58
CA MET A 1 9.02 -4.78 4.55
C MET A 1 8.28 -6.09 4.72
N ILE A 2 6.95 -6.08 4.55
CA ILE A 2 6.11 -7.28 4.47
C ILE A 2 5.46 -7.29 3.08
N ALA A 3 5.44 -8.44 2.41
CA ALA A 3 4.76 -8.63 1.14
C ALA A 3 3.81 -9.83 1.22
N VAL A 4 2.56 -9.64 0.80
CA VAL A 4 1.50 -10.65 0.83
C VAL A 4 1.08 -10.93 -0.60
N GLY A 5 1.38 -12.13 -1.10
CA GLY A 5 1.06 -12.54 -2.48
C GLY A 5 -0.40 -12.91 -2.70
N GLY A 6 -1.11 -13.27 -1.62
CA GLY A 6 -2.51 -13.68 -1.64
C GLY A 6 -3.44 -12.67 -0.96
N LYS A 7 -4.59 -13.16 -0.51
CA LYS A 7 -5.54 -12.35 0.26
C LYS A 7 -4.93 -11.93 1.60
N CYS A 8 -5.25 -10.71 2.03
CA CYS A 8 -4.92 -10.19 3.34
C CYS A 8 -6.24 -9.91 4.08
N GLY A 9 -6.31 -10.22 5.38
CA GLY A 9 -7.48 -9.90 6.18
C GLY A 9 -7.67 -8.39 6.38
N ASP A 10 -8.61 -8.05 7.25
CA ASP A 10 -8.86 -6.67 7.64
C ASP A 10 -7.63 -6.04 8.32
N PHE A 11 -7.60 -4.71 8.33
CA PHE A 11 -6.65 -3.92 9.13
C PHE A 11 -5.18 -4.07 8.73
N ALA A 12 -4.89 -4.29 7.44
CA ALA A 12 -3.51 -4.26 6.96
C ALA A 12 -2.84 -2.92 7.33
N GLY A 13 -1.76 -2.98 8.13
CA GLY A 13 -1.05 -1.79 8.59
C GLY A 13 -1.71 -1.01 9.73
N VAL A 14 -2.65 -1.60 10.47
CA VAL A 14 -3.25 -0.97 11.65
C VAL A 14 -2.20 -0.60 12.70
N ASN A 15 -2.34 0.59 13.29
CA ASN A 15 -1.41 1.13 14.29
C ASN A 15 0.07 1.13 13.86
N MET A 16 0.35 1.11 12.55
CA MET A 16 1.71 1.07 12.03
C MET A 16 2.50 2.33 12.45
N ILE A 17 3.65 2.13 13.10
CA ILE A 17 4.55 3.23 13.49
C ILE A 17 5.37 3.72 12.29
N ALA A 18 5.89 2.77 11.50
CA ALA A 18 6.67 2.96 10.28
C ALA A 18 6.82 1.62 9.53
N GLY A 19 7.32 1.67 8.29
CA GLY A 19 7.65 0.50 7.47
C GLY A 19 6.87 0.46 6.16
N SER A 20 6.89 -0.71 5.49
CA SER A 20 6.17 -0.94 4.24
C SER A 20 5.47 -2.29 4.27
N VAL A 21 4.18 -2.29 3.95
CA VAL A 21 3.34 -3.49 3.73
C VAL A 21 2.80 -3.43 2.31
N PHE A 22 2.98 -4.49 1.53
CA PHE A 22 2.47 -4.60 0.18
C PHE A 22 1.56 -5.82 0.06
N VAL A 23 0.30 -5.59 -0.32
CA VAL A 23 -0.70 -6.64 -0.56
C VAL A 23 -0.95 -6.72 -2.07
N PHE A 24 -0.63 -7.86 -2.67
CA PHE A 24 -0.78 -8.10 -4.10
C PHE A 24 -2.07 -8.86 -4.44
N GLY A 25 -2.72 -9.47 -3.45
CA GLY A 25 -4.06 -10.04 -3.58
C GLY A 25 -5.16 -9.09 -3.09
N GLU A 26 -6.27 -9.66 -2.65
CA GLU A 26 -7.44 -8.93 -2.13
C GLU A 26 -7.19 -8.48 -0.68
N PRO A 27 -7.20 -7.17 -0.39
CA PRO A 27 -7.13 -6.68 0.99
C PRO A 27 -8.50 -6.68 1.66
N GLY A 28 -8.54 -6.82 2.99
CA GLY A 28 -9.73 -6.55 3.79
C GLY A 28 -10.01 -5.06 3.98
N ILE A 29 -10.88 -4.73 4.93
CA ILE A 29 -11.30 -3.35 5.20
C ILE A 29 -10.36 -2.63 6.16
N ARG A 30 -10.47 -1.29 6.25
CA ARG A 30 -9.80 -0.44 7.25
C ARG A 30 -8.27 -0.53 7.22
N CYS A 31 -7.69 -0.70 6.04
CA CYS A 31 -6.25 -0.64 5.83
C CYS A 31 -5.68 0.71 6.33
N GLY A 32 -4.58 0.65 7.08
CA GLY A 32 -3.90 1.83 7.62
C GLY A 32 -4.59 2.54 8.78
N ALA A 33 -5.68 1.99 9.35
CA ALA A 33 -6.34 2.60 10.52
C ALA A 33 -5.35 2.86 11.67
N GLY A 34 -5.30 4.09 12.18
CA GLY A 34 -4.40 4.45 13.29
C GLY A 34 -2.91 4.44 12.93
N MET A 35 -2.54 4.40 11.63
CA MET A 35 -1.12 4.44 11.26
C MET A 35 -0.50 5.82 11.47
N LYS A 36 0.72 5.86 11.99
CA LYS A 36 1.49 7.10 12.21
C LYS A 36 2.33 7.46 10.97
N ARG A 37 3.07 6.49 10.43
CA ARG A 37 3.95 6.62 9.25
C ARG A 37 4.06 5.28 8.53
N GLY A 38 4.65 5.32 7.32
CA GLY A 38 4.91 4.13 6.51
C GLY A 38 4.00 4.07 5.28
N THR A 39 4.18 3.02 4.49
CA THR A 39 3.45 2.80 3.23
C THR A 39 2.66 1.50 3.32
N VAL A 40 1.36 1.55 3.05
CA VAL A 40 0.55 0.36 2.78
C VAL A 40 0.17 0.38 1.30
N GLY A 41 0.79 -0.48 0.50
CA GLY A 41 0.46 -0.64 -0.91
C GLY A 41 -0.55 -1.76 -1.12
N LEU A 42 -1.71 -1.41 -1.67
CA LEU A 42 -2.82 -2.29 -2.02
C LEU A 42 -2.73 -2.44 -3.55
N LEU A 43 -1.83 -3.34 -3.96
CA LEU A 43 -1.32 -3.48 -5.34
C LEU A 43 -2.05 -4.58 -6.13
N GLY A 44 -3.07 -5.20 -5.54
CA GLY A 44 -3.96 -6.12 -6.23
C GLY A 44 -4.98 -5.39 -7.10
N ALA A 45 -5.71 -6.14 -7.93
CA ALA A 45 -6.71 -5.59 -8.85
C ALA A 45 -7.91 -4.94 -8.15
N THR A 46 -8.22 -5.36 -6.92
CA THR A 46 -9.34 -4.81 -6.15
C THR A 46 -8.87 -3.58 -5.37
N SER A 47 -9.43 -2.42 -5.70
CA SER A 47 -9.27 -1.21 -4.88
C SER A 47 -10.19 -1.31 -3.66
N PRO A 48 -9.67 -1.31 -2.43
CA PRO A 48 -10.50 -1.33 -1.23
C PRO A 48 -11.08 0.04 -0.91
N ASP A 49 -12.04 0.04 0.00
CA ASP A 49 -12.56 1.26 0.60
C ASP A 49 -11.47 1.98 1.40
N ILE A 50 -11.22 3.23 1.01
CA ILE A 50 -10.27 4.10 1.69
C ILE A 50 -11.00 4.77 2.86
N LEU A 51 -10.38 4.75 4.03
CA LEU A 51 -10.91 5.40 5.22
C LEU A 51 -11.06 6.92 4.99
N PRO A 52 -12.15 7.57 5.47
CA PRO A 52 -12.37 9.01 5.30
C PRO A 52 -11.27 9.89 5.93
N SER A 53 -10.50 9.34 6.86
CA SER A 53 -9.36 10.01 7.48
C SER A 53 -8.08 9.99 6.63
N PHE A 54 -8.13 9.37 5.45
CA PHE A 54 -7.11 9.48 4.41
C PHE A 54 -7.59 10.42 3.31
N ARG A 55 -6.68 11.26 2.80
CA ARG A 55 -6.98 12.20 1.73
C ARG A 55 -6.19 11.84 0.48
N TYR A 56 -6.86 11.85 -0.66
CA TYR A 56 -6.18 11.73 -1.94
C TYR A 56 -5.14 12.85 -2.10
N ALA A 57 -3.94 12.47 -2.50
CA ALA A 57 -2.82 13.39 -2.70
C ALA A 57 -2.49 13.57 -4.18
N CYS A 58 -2.28 12.47 -4.91
CA CYS A 58 -1.94 12.49 -6.33
C CYS A 58 -2.06 11.10 -6.96
N THR A 59 -1.90 11.06 -8.28
CA THR A 59 -1.78 9.83 -9.08
C THR A 59 -0.44 9.89 -9.81
N TYR A 60 0.45 8.93 -9.57
CA TYR A 60 1.83 8.98 -10.06
C TYR A 60 2.49 7.58 -10.10
N GLN A 61 3.75 7.51 -10.56
CA GLN A 61 4.58 6.30 -10.51
C GLN A 61 5.63 6.44 -9.39
N PRO A 62 5.43 5.86 -8.19
CA PRO A 62 6.37 5.98 -7.09
C PRO A 62 7.70 5.31 -7.39
N THR A 63 8.78 6.09 -7.51
CA THR A 63 10.13 5.56 -7.79
C THR A 63 10.63 4.63 -6.69
N PHE A 64 10.31 4.92 -5.43
CA PHE A 64 10.68 4.07 -4.29
C PHE A 64 10.03 2.68 -4.38
N LEU A 65 8.78 2.60 -4.85
CA LEU A 65 8.07 1.32 -5.00
C LEU A 65 8.77 0.41 -6.00
N ARG A 66 9.31 0.98 -7.10
CA ARG A 66 10.08 0.21 -8.09
C ARG A 66 11.30 -0.49 -7.49
N VAL A 67 11.95 0.11 -6.48
CA VAL A 67 13.07 -0.53 -5.77
C VAL A 67 12.57 -1.77 -5.02
N TYR A 68 11.49 -1.64 -4.25
CA TYR A 68 10.88 -2.76 -3.52
C TYR A 68 10.41 -3.88 -4.45
N LEU A 69 9.73 -3.55 -5.55
CA LEU A 69 9.26 -4.53 -6.53
C LEU A 69 10.41 -5.29 -7.19
N LYS A 70 11.53 -4.62 -7.51
CA LYS A 70 12.73 -5.29 -8.04
C LYS A 70 13.33 -6.25 -7.01
N THR A 71 13.46 -5.82 -5.76
CA THR A 71 13.97 -6.68 -4.68
C THR A 71 13.07 -7.89 -4.47
N LEU A 72 11.74 -7.72 -4.47
CA LEU A 72 10.78 -8.83 -4.36
C LEU A 72 10.93 -9.82 -5.52
N ALA A 73 11.03 -9.33 -6.77
CA ALA A 73 11.24 -10.19 -7.93
C ALA A 73 12.56 -10.98 -7.84
N GLN A 74 13.65 -10.35 -7.37
CA GLN A 74 14.93 -11.02 -7.15
C GLN A 74 14.87 -12.11 -6.07
N LEU A 75 14.00 -11.95 -5.07
CA LEU A 75 13.75 -12.93 -4.02
C LEU A 75 12.78 -14.05 -4.46
N GLY A 76 12.35 -14.08 -5.74
CA GLY A 76 11.42 -15.08 -6.26
C GLY A 76 9.96 -14.82 -5.90
N PHE A 77 9.62 -13.64 -5.38
CA PHE A 77 8.23 -13.28 -5.09
C PHE A 77 7.47 -13.00 -6.41
N PRO A 78 6.21 -13.46 -6.55
CA PRO A 78 5.42 -13.31 -7.78
C PRO A 78 4.88 -11.89 -7.95
N VAL A 79 5.76 -10.94 -8.29
CA VAL A 79 5.36 -9.56 -8.60
C VAL A 79 4.57 -9.54 -9.93
N PRO A 80 3.36 -8.96 -9.97
CA PRO A 80 2.56 -8.88 -11.19
C PRO A 80 3.29 -8.17 -12.34
N ALA A 81 3.12 -8.70 -13.55
CA ALA A 81 3.61 -8.06 -14.76
C ALA A 81 3.01 -6.65 -14.89
N GLY A 82 3.86 -5.65 -15.13
CA GLY A 82 3.43 -4.25 -15.25
C GLY A 82 3.41 -3.46 -13.94
N ALA A 83 3.50 -4.08 -12.75
CA ALA A 83 3.50 -3.36 -11.47
C ALA A 83 4.62 -2.30 -11.37
N MET A 84 5.75 -2.51 -12.05
CA MET A 84 6.87 -1.56 -12.08
C MET A 84 6.58 -0.27 -12.86
N ASN A 85 5.63 -0.32 -13.81
CA ASN A 85 5.26 0.80 -14.69
C ASN A 85 3.81 1.24 -14.45
N ALA A 86 3.10 0.62 -13.50
CA ALA A 86 1.75 0.99 -13.15
C ALA A 86 1.71 2.38 -12.47
N THR A 87 0.60 3.06 -12.67
CA THR A 87 0.31 4.32 -11.99
C THR A 87 -0.52 4.01 -10.73
N TYR A 88 -0.21 4.72 -9.65
CA TYR A 88 -0.82 4.50 -8.35
C TYR A 88 -1.47 5.78 -7.84
N ARG A 89 -2.67 5.64 -7.27
CA ARG A 89 -3.30 6.70 -6.48
C ARG A 89 -2.68 6.68 -5.10
N ARG A 90 -2.28 7.84 -4.61
CA ARG A 90 -1.70 8.04 -3.28
C ARG A 90 -2.71 8.72 -2.38
N TYR A 91 -2.88 8.18 -1.19
CA TYR A 91 -3.66 8.79 -0.13
C TYR A 91 -2.77 9.00 1.10
N CYS A 92 -2.78 10.20 1.67
CA CYS A 92 -2.04 10.52 2.89
C CYS A 92 -2.96 10.41 4.11
N GLY A 93 -2.45 9.85 5.21
CA GLY A 93 -3.17 9.62 6.46
C GLY A 93 -2.33 8.78 7.43
N ASP A 94 -2.88 8.24 8.51
CA ASP A 94 -4.21 8.51 9.03
C ASP A 94 -4.22 9.91 9.69
N PHE A 95 -5.15 10.80 9.30
CA PHE A 95 -5.28 12.13 9.91
C PHE A 95 -5.93 12.12 11.31
N LEU A 96 -6.38 10.95 11.80
CA LEU A 96 -6.67 10.77 13.23
C LEU A 96 -5.39 10.62 14.07
N GLU A 97 -4.24 10.42 13.42
CA GLU A 97 -2.92 10.27 14.03
C GLU A 97 -1.97 11.36 13.48
N LEU A 98 -0.72 11.00 13.13
CA LEU A 98 0.31 11.94 12.66
C LEU A 98 0.12 12.39 11.20
N GLY A 99 -0.71 11.69 10.40
CA GLY A 99 -0.95 12.03 8.99
C GLY A 99 0.26 11.88 8.06
N LYS A 100 1.29 11.12 8.47
CA LYS A 100 2.54 10.90 7.72
C LYS A 100 2.67 9.50 7.13
N GLY A 101 1.62 8.70 7.21
CA GLY A 101 1.48 7.45 6.47
C GLY A 101 0.90 7.68 5.09
N GLU A 102 0.96 6.65 4.27
CA GLU A 102 0.36 6.65 2.93
C GLU A 102 -0.23 5.30 2.55
N LEU A 103 -1.34 5.35 1.83
CA LEU A 103 -1.90 4.24 1.08
C LEU A 103 -1.60 4.43 -0.40
N LEU A 104 -1.21 3.35 -1.07
CA LEU A 104 -1.08 3.30 -2.53
C LEU A 104 -2.09 2.29 -3.07
N THR A 105 -2.91 2.68 -4.05
CA THR A 105 -3.78 1.76 -4.79
C THR A 105 -3.48 1.87 -6.28
N LEU A 106 -3.80 0.83 -7.05
CA LEU A 106 -3.75 0.94 -8.52
C LEU A 106 -4.72 2.04 -9.00
N ALA A 107 -4.28 2.80 -10.02
CA ALA A 107 -5.04 3.89 -10.64
C ALA A 107 -5.92 3.41 -11.80
#